data_AF-A0A5R9J4F6-F1
#
_entry.id   AF-A0A5R9J4F6-F1
#
_cell.length_a   1.000
_cell.length_b   1.000
_cell.length_c   1.000
_cell.angle_alpha   90.00
_cell.angle_beta   90.00
_cell.angle_gamma   90.00
#
_symmetry.space_group_name_H-M   'P 1'
#
loop_
_entity.id
_entity.type
_entity.pdbx_description
1 polymer ?
#
loop_
_entity_poly.entity_id
_entity_poly.type
_entity_poly.pdbx_seq_one_letter_code
_entity_poly.pdbx_strand_id
1 'polypeptide(L)'
;MSRSSSAARQPCRRRWAMPARRSSRRPRRVDPFLSSRSGAEPMHANDIKRLRSPRRAVLLATVLLALAPAGAGPACAALIGSAATPARTSASTTLRVCADPADLPFSSNQPNRPGIYVALARHLASQLGRPLSIVWAPTDQDEEMLHKTLLAGTCDMFIGVPAAAEFLDGKVILSHPILTAGYALVRPAGSGIDDDAALAHHAVAVQFASPPQDMLSRRQDVDAVTVMSPEEGMADLKGGQVQAALLWGPSAGYLNQAAGSGYSITPLQGRHMQWQVAIAFAPAARTLRARVDRALSDDPGFMQQQARQYGFPGSGSGIQQAAVMNEVQTLKVPAITKDTAPSQDLPKSETAQDQPGPAAAGDKGTREAAFTPAGGDPVAGHSMFNGNCAHCHGPDAVTGDGRVNLRLLQVRYGAGMDQMFYHTVTHGRIDKGMPNWSGVISDQQFKSILAWLHSVQAKA
;
A
#
# COMPACT_ATOMS: atom_id res chain seq x y z
N MET A 1 20.33 -21.77 -74.54
CA MET A 1 18.88 -21.93 -74.30
C MET A 1 18.33 -20.55 -73.93
N SER A 2 17.44 -20.02 -74.77
CA SER A 2 17.10 -18.59 -74.88
C SER A 2 15.64 -18.32 -74.47
N ARG A 3 15.40 -17.15 -73.85
CA ARG A 3 14.17 -16.29 -73.94
C ARG A 3 12.87 -16.84 -73.30
N SER A 4 11.84 -16.10 -72.91
CA SER A 4 11.47 -14.67 -72.79
C SER A 4 10.12 -14.63 -72.03
N SER A 5 9.89 -13.68 -71.12
CA SER A 5 8.99 -12.51 -71.25
C SER A 5 7.53 -12.69 -71.76
N SER A 6 6.60 -12.31 -70.88
CA SER A 6 5.57 -11.25 -71.01
C SER A 6 4.35 -11.37 -71.95
N ALA A 7 3.18 -11.15 -71.32
CA ALA A 7 1.96 -10.43 -71.73
C ALA A 7 1.05 -10.98 -72.86
N ALA A 8 -0.27 -11.08 -72.61
CA ALA A 8 -1.24 -9.99 -72.84
C ALA A 8 -2.73 -10.43 -72.89
N ARG A 9 -3.61 -9.49 -72.52
CA ARG A 9 -5.00 -9.21 -73.00
C ARG A 9 -6.24 -9.92 -72.37
N GLN A 10 -7.03 -9.10 -71.68
CA GLN A 10 -8.50 -9.16 -71.45
C GLN A 10 -9.28 -9.05 -72.81
N PRO A 11 -10.64 -8.98 -72.92
CA PRO A 11 -11.72 -8.98 -71.91
C PRO A 11 -12.99 -9.82 -72.28
N CYS A 12 -13.95 -9.97 -71.36
CA CYS A 12 -15.35 -10.08 -71.76
C CYS A 12 -16.27 -9.36 -70.77
N ARG A 13 -16.92 -8.29 -71.25
CA ARG A 13 -17.95 -7.50 -70.58
C ARG A 13 -19.34 -7.98 -71.00
N ARG A 14 -20.25 -8.21 -70.05
CA ARG A 14 -21.72 -7.92 -70.11
C ARG A 14 -22.18 -7.76 -68.64
N ARG A 15 -22.40 -6.57 -68.04
CA ARG A 15 -23.35 -5.45 -68.24
C ARG A 15 -24.84 -5.78 -67.88
N TRP A 16 -25.27 -5.17 -66.76
CA TRP A 16 -26.62 -4.78 -66.26
C TRP A 16 -27.64 -5.83 -65.78
N ALA A 17 -28.00 -5.76 -64.48
CA ALA A 17 -29.17 -5.02 -64.00
C ALA A 17 -29.28 -5.04 -62.45
N MET A 18 -29.44 -3.87 -61.83
CA MET A 18 -29.97 -3.74 -60.47
C MET A 18 -31.51 -3.84 -60.50
N PRO A 19 -32.12 -4.18 -59.36
CA PRO A 19 -33.09 -3.24 -58.82
C PRO A 19 -32.84 -2.89 -57.35
N ALA A 20 -33.02 -1.60 -57.07
CA ALA A 20 -33.03 -1.03 -55.74
C ALA A 20 -34.24 -1.51 -54.93
N ARG A 21 -34.03 -1.82 -53.65
CA ARG A 21 -35.06 -1.62 -52.61
C ARG A 21 -34.45 -0.96 -51.38
N ARG A 22 -34.90 0.27 -51.15
CA ARG A 22 -34.83 1.02 -49.90
C ARG A 22 -35.41 0.19 -48.76
N SER A 23 -34.69 0.14 -47.64
CA SER A 23 -35.27 -0.05 -46.31
C SER A 23 -34.41 0.73 -45.31
N SER A 24 -34.78 1.98 -45.08
CA SER A 24 -34.32 2.79 -43.97
C SER A 24 -34.76 2.17 -42.64
N ARG A 25 -33.84 1.57 -41.89
CA ARG A 25 -34.06 1.29 -40.46
C ARG A 25 -33.44 2.42 -39.65
N ARG A 26 -34.30 3.29 -39.11
CA ARG A 26 -33.94 4.25 -38.06
C ARG A 26 -33.51 3.49 -36.79
N PRO A 27 -32.53 3.99 -36.02
CA PRO A 27 -32.27 3.47 -34.69
C PRO A 27 -33.43 3.86 -33.76
N ARG A 28 -33.98 2.89 -33.01
CA ARG A 28 -34.97 3.16 -31.97
C ARG A 28 -34.25 3.85 -30.80
N ARG A 29 -34.73 5.04 -30.44
CA ARG A 29 -34.54 5.60 -29.09
C ARG A 29 -35.14 4.63 -28.08
N VAL A 30 -34.38 4.33 -27.04
CA VAL A 30 -34.89 3.71 -25.82
C VAL A 30 -34.89 4.83 -24.80
N ASP A 31 -36.06 5.40 -24.54
CA ASP A 31 -36.27 6.27 -23.38
C ASP A 31 -36.50 5.39 -22.14
N PRO A 32 -35.95 5.78 -20.99
CA PRO A 32 -36.06 5.04 -19.74
C PRO A 32 -37.35 5.43 -19.02
N PHE A 33 -38.16 4.46 -18.59
CA PHE A 33 -38.92 4.45 -17.32
C PHE A 33 -39.94 3.30 -17.32
N LEU A 34 -40.16 2.76 -16.12
CA LEU A 34 -41.24 1.87 -15.66
C LEU A 34 -41.07 0.34 -15.83
N SER A 35 -40.52 -0.20 -14.73
CA SER A 35 -41.23 -1.13 -13.83
C SER A 35 -41.18 -2.63 -14.14
N SER A 36 -40.25 -3.31 -13.48
CA SER A 36 -40.55 -4.60 -12.84
C SER A 36 -39.84 -4.68 -11.49
N ARG A 37 -40.66 -4.85 -10.45
CA ARG A 37 -40.30 -5.13 -9.06
C ARG A 37 -39.51 -6.43 -8.95
N SER A 38 -38.38 -6.39 -8.25
CA SER A 38 -37.84 -7.51 -7.46
C SER A 38 -36.84 -6.95 -6.47
N GLY A 39 -37.05 -7.24 -5.18
CA GLY A 39 -36.58 -6.42 -4.06
C GLY A 39 -35.10 -6.44 -3.75
N ALA A 40 -34.67 -5.32 -3.16
CA ALA A 40 -33.66 -5.19 -2.12
C ALA A 40 -33.73 -3.73 -1.64
N GLU A 41 -34.34 -3.47 -0.47
CA GLU A 41 -34.25 -2.15 0.17
C GLU A 41 -32.86 -1.96 0.82
N PRO A 42 -32.29 -0.75 0.78
CA PRO A 42 -31.01 -0.44 1.41
C PRO A 42 -31.19 -0.13 2.90
N MET A 43 -30.38 -0.78 3.75
CA MET A 43 -30.29 -0.43 5.18
C MET A 43 -29.65 0.95 5.33
N HIS A 44 -30.41 1.92 5.82
CA HIS A 44 -29.89 3.18 6.37
C HIS A 44 -29.71 3.06 7.88
N ALA A 45 -28.63 3.69 8.35
CA ALA A 45 -28.23 3.78 9.75
C ALA A 45 -29.25 4.56 10.59
N ASN A 46 -29.93 3.85 11.48
CA ASN A 46 -30.41 4.34 12.78
C ASN A 46 -30.94 3.14 13.56
N ASP A 47 -30.12 2.59 14.46
CA ASP A 47 -30.55 1.93 15.70
C ASP A 47 -29.34 1.50 16.55
N ILE A 48 -28.56 2.49 16.99
CA ILE A 48 -27.74 2.36 18.19
C ILE A 48 -28.54 2.97 19.33
N LYS A 49 -29.20 2.12 20.14
CA LYS A 49 -29.32 2.24 21.60
C LYS A 49 -30.38 1.28 22.14
N ARG A 50 -29.91 0.21 22.77
CA ARG A 50 -30.32 -0.31 24.10
C ARG A 50 -30.23 -1.82 24.08
N LEU A 51 -29.22 -2.34 24.76
CA LEU A 51 -29.33 -3.51 25.63
C LEU A 51 -28.11 -3.46 26.56
N ARG A 52 -28.16 -2.50 27.49
CA ARG A 52 -27.40 -2.56 28.74
C ARG A 52 -28.23 -3.42 29.70
N SER A 53 -27.58 -4.43 30.27
CA SER A 53 -28.02 -5.14 31.47
C SER A 53 -28.28 -4.16 32.63
N PRO A 54 -29.10 -4.56 33.61
CA PRO A 54 -28.51 -4.84 34.91
C PRO A 54 -29.11 -6.05 35.65
N ARG A 55 -28.42 -6.36 36.74
CA ARG A 55 -28.41 -7.55 37.59
C ARG A 55 -29.61 -7.67 38.55
N ARG A 56 -29.73 -8.89 39.11
CA ARG A 56 -30.25 -9.31 40.43
C ARG A 56 -31.68 -9.87 40.48
N ALA A 57 -31.76 -11.19 40.73
CA ALA A 57 -32.72 -11.76 41.67
C ALA A 57 -32.03 -12.91 42.43
N VAL A 58 -31.86 -12.69 43.73
CA VAL A 58 -31.43 -13.66 44.74
C VAL A 58 -32.71 -14.33 45.25
N LEU A 59 -32.74 -15.65 45.38
CA LEU A 59 -33.73 -16.34 46.21
C LEU A 59 -33.04 -17.34 47.14
N LEU A 60 -33.25 -17.13 48.45
CA LEU A 60 -32.92 -18.00 49.56
C LEU A 60 -33.81 -19.26 49.55
N ALA A 61 -33.26 -20.41 49.94
CA ALA A 61 -34.01 -21.50 50.57
C ALA A 61 -33.13 -22.28 51.57
N THR A 62 -33.29 -21.87 52.83
CA THR A 62 -33.39 -22.65 54.08
C THR A 62 -32.52 -23.89 54.35
N VAL A 63 -31.85 -23.76 55.50
CA VAL A 63 -31.12 -24.70 56.36
C VAL A 63 -32.00 -25.84 56.90
N LEU A 64 -31.43 -27.05 57.00
CA LEU A 64 -31.86 -28.09 57.94
C LEU A 64 -30.66 -28.65 58.69
N LEU A 65 -30.78 -28.58 60.02
CA LEU A 65 -29.82 -28.89 61.08
C LEU A 65 -29.89 -30.38 61.42
N ALA A 66 -28.74 -31.06 61.58
CA ALA A 66 -28.66 -32.33 62.29
C ALA A 66 -27.28 -32.52 62.94
N LEU A 67 -27.31 -33.19 64.08
CA LEU A 67 -26.40 -33.12 65.24
C LEU A 67 -25.00 -33.74 65.07
N ALA A 68 -24.08 -33.26 65.91
CA ALA A 68 -22.76 -33.84 66.21
C ALA A 68 -22.85 -35.21 66.96
N PRO A 69 -21.73 -35.95 67.19
CA PRO A 69 -20.85 -35.57 68.32
C PRO A 69 -19.33 -35.75 68.12
N ALA A 70 -18.64 -34.92 68.91
CA ALA A 70 -17.33 -35.02 69.57
C ALA A 70 -16.35 -36.18 69.28
N GLY A 71 -15.07 -35.81 69.07
CA GLY A 71 -13.90 -36.70 69.17
C GLY A 71 -12.57 -35.93 69.14
N ALA A 72 -11.98 -35.77 70.33
CA ALA A 72 -10.62 -35.35 70.74
C ALA A 72 -9.45 -35.17 69.74
N GLY A 73 -8.64 -34.13 69.99
CA GLY A 73 -7.16 -34.24 69.96
C GLY A 73 -6.39 -33.25 69.06
N PRO A 74 -5.61 -32.29 69.63
CA PRO A 74 -4.78 -31.35 68.88
C PRO A 74 -3.30 -31.77 68.85
N ALA A 75 -2.65 -31.64 67.70
CA ALA A 75 -1.22 -31.27 67.55
C ALA A 75 -0.82 -31.46 66.08
N CYS A 76 -0.68 -30.36 65.33
CA CYS A 76 0.13 -30.39 64.12
C CYS A 76 0.99 -29.13 64.08
N ALA A 77 2.30 -29.39 64.09
CA ALA A 77 3.37 -28.41 64.15
C ALA A 77 3.31 -27.41 63.00
N ALA A 78 3.55 -26.14 63.33
CA ALA A 78 3.78 -25.08 62.36
C ALA A 78 5.10 -25.35 61.61
N LEU A 79 5.00 -25.83 60.38
CA LEU A 79 6.09 -25.75 59.41
C LEU A 79 6.02 -24.37 58.75
N ILE A 80 6.94 -23.48 59.14
CA ILE A 80 7.25 -22.27 58.38
C ILE A 80 7.99 -22.72 57.12
N GLY A 81 7.23 -23.06 56.09
CA GLY A 81 7.75 -23.25 54.74
C GLY A 81 7.98 -21.87 54.12
N SER A 82 9.24 -21.43 54.06
CA SER A 82 9.66 -20.32 53.21
C SER A 82 9.36 -20.67 51.76
N ALA A 83 8.19 -20.27 51.27
CA ALA A 83 7.86 -20.32 49.86
C ALA A 83 8.71 -19.27 49.14
N ALA A 84 9.88 -19.68 48.67
CA ALA A 84 10.56 -18.95 47.61
C ALA A 84 9.63 -18.93 46.40
N THR A 85 8.96 -17.81 46.15
CA THR A 85 8.25 -17.57 44.89
C THR A 85 9.29 -17.54 43.77
N PRO A 86 9.33 -18.51 42.84
CA PRO A 86 10.10 -18.31 41.64
C PRO A 86 9.41 -17.18 40.87
N ALA A 87 10.14 -16.11 40.60
CA ALA A 87 9.74 -15.12 39.61
C ALA A 87 9.67 -15.83 38.25
N ARG A 88 8.51 -16.43 37.95
CA ARG A 88 8.18 -16.87 36.59
C ARG A 88 7.88 -15.60 35.80
N THR A 89 8.91 -15.08 35.14
CA THR A 89 8.70 -14.27 33.94
C THR A 89 8.09 -15.22 32.91
N SER A 90 6.77 -15.34 32.92
CA SER A 90 6.01 -16.19 32.00
C SER A 90 6.14 -15.60 30.60
N ALA A 91 7.24 -15.90 29.90
CA ALA A 91 7.29 -15.77 28.47
C ALA A 91 6.09 -16.55 27.92
N SER A 92 5.16 -15.86 27.24
CA SER A 92 3.98 -16.47 26.64
C SER A 92 4.38 -17.75 25.93
N THR A 93 3.80 -18.89 26.30
CA THR A 93 4.16 -20.18 25.70
C THR A 93 3.73 -20.24 24.23
N THR A 94 2.60 -19.61 23.88
CA THR A 94 2.05 -19.56 22.52
C THR A 94 2.63 -18.41 21.71
N LEU A 95 3.14 -18.71 20.51
CA LEU A 95 3.54 -17.72 19.50
C LEU A 95 2.28 -17.16 18.82
N ARG A 96 1.99 -15.88 19.05
CA ARG A 96 0.86 -15.18 18.43
C ARG A 96 1.33 -14.42 17.19
N VAL A 97 0.72 -14.66 16.04
CA VAL A 97 1.13 -14.03 14.77
C VAL A 97 -0.05 -13.31 14.15
N CYS A 98 0.10 -12.04 13.83
CA CYS A 98 -0.92 -11.30 13.12
C CYS A 98 -0.84 -11.54 11.62
N ALA A 99 -2.01 -11.71 10.98
CA ALA A 99 -2.14 -11.92 9.54
C ALA A 99 -3.53 -11.48 9.04
N ASP A 100 -3.63 -11.18 7.75
CA ASP A 100 -4.90 -10.86 7.11
C ASP A 100 -5.70 -12.15 6.79
N PRO A 101 -7.01 -12.23 7.11
CA PRO A 101 -7.83 -13.41 6.83
C PRO A 101 -8.15 -13.68 5.35
N ALA A 102 -7.94 -12.72 4.45
CA ALA A 102 -8.37 -12.71 3.05
C ALA A 102 -7.39 -11.99 2.10
N ASP A 103 -6.07 -12.16 2.30
CA ASP A 103 -5.01 -11.54 1.49
C ASP A 103 -4.13 -12.60 0.79
N LEU A 104 -4.74 -13.43 -0.06
CA LEU A 104 -3.95 -14.38 -0.85
C LEU A 104 -3.14 -13.62 -1.92
N PRO A 105 -1.87 -13.98 -2.14
CA PRO A 105 -1.20 -15.23 -1.71
C PRO A 105 -0.50 -15.18 -0.34
N PHE A 106 -0.56 -14.08 0.39
CA PHE A 106 0.17 -13.86 1.64
C PHE A 106 -0.43 -14.59 2.83
N SER A 107 -1.71 -14.39 3.10
CA SER A 107 -2.40 -15.06 4.20
C SER A 107 -3.88 -15.26 3.94
N SER A 108 -4.43 -16.34 4.50
CA SER A 108 -5.86 -16.57 4.51
C SER A 108 -6.27 -17.49 5.65
N ASN A 109 -7.48 -17.28 6.17
CA ASN A 109 -8.09 -18.14 7.16
C ASN A 109 -8.67 -19.45 6.56
N GLN A 110 -8.55 -19.65 5.24
CA GLN A 110 -8.97 -20.87 4.57
C GLN A 110 -7.97 -22.02 4.86
N PRO A 111 -8.41 -23.13 5.48
CA PRO A 111 -7.49 -24.18 5.92
C PRO A 111 -6.63 -24.82 4.83
N ASN A 112 -7.19 -24.94 3.62
CA ASN A 112 -6.57 -25.55 2.44
C ASN A 112 -5.73 -24.56 1.61
N ARG A 113 -5.84 -23.26 1.86
CA ARG A 113 -5.08 -22.21 1.15
C ARG A 113 -4.61 -21.15 2.13
N PRO A 114 -3.70 -21.47 3.05
CA PRO A 114 -3.35 -20.60 4.17
C PRO A 114 -2.48 -19.39 3.79
N GLY A 115 -1.82 -19.41 2.63
CA GLY A 115 -0.87 -18.36 2.22
C GLY A 115 0.55 -18.56 2.77
N ILE A 116 1.51 -17.84 2.19
CA ILE A 116 2.94 -17.94 2.54
C ILE A 116 3.26 -17.49 3.98
N TYR A 117 2.59 -16.45 4.50
CA TYR A 117 2.85 -15.94 5.86
C TYR A 117 2.34 -16.89 6.93
N VAL A 118 1.22 -17.57 6.69
CA VAL A 118 0.74 -18.61 7.62
C VAL A 118 1.63 -19.85 7.55
N ALA A 119 2.15 -20.21 6.37
CA ALA A 119 3.14 -21.28 6.25
C ALA A 119 4.43 -20.94 7.03
N LEU A 120 4.93 -19.71 6.90
CA LEU A 120 6.07 -19.21 7.68
C LEU A 120 5.79 -19.23 9.18
N ALA A 121 4.61 -18.76 9.61
CA ALA A 121 4.22 -18.77 11.01
C ALA A 121 4.23 -20.19 11.61
N ARG A 122 3.75 -21.20 10.86
CA ARG A 122 3.79 -22.62 11.25
C ARG A 122 5.23 -23.14 11.35
N HIS A 123 6.06 -22.81 10.37
CA HIS A 123 7.47 -23.19 10.37
C HIS A 123 8.22 -22.60 11.59
N LEU A 124 8.08 -21.29 11.82
CA LEU A 124 8.70 -20.61 12.96
C LEU A 124 8.19 -21.14 14.31
N ALA A 125 6.88 -21.41 14.44
CA ALA A 125 6.32 -21.99 15.65
C ALA A 125 6.97 -23.35 15.99
N SER A 126 7.14 -24.22 14.99
CA SER A 126 7.83 -25.50 15.13
C SER A 126 9.29 -25.32 15.57
N GLN A 127 10.05 -24.45 14.89
CA GLN A 127 11.46 -24.17 15.22
C GLN A 127 11.63 -23.58 16.62
N LEU A 128 10.67 -22.76 17.06
CA LEU A 128 10.69 -22.14 18.39
C LEU A 128 10.17 -23.06 19.49
N GLY A 129 9.60 -24.23 19.16
CA GLY A 129 8.96 -25.14 20.11
C GLY A 129 7.76 -24.53 20.81
N ARG A 130 6.99 -23.67 20.11
CA ARG A 130 5.84 -22.94 20.67
C ARG A 130 4.56 -23.31 19.92
N PRO A 131 3.42 -23.51 20.62
CA PRO A 131 2.12 -23.55 19.96
C PRO A 131 1.88 -22.28 19.13
N LEU A 132 1.25 -22.41 17.97
CA LEU A 132 0.90 -21.27 17.10
C LEU A 132 -0.53 -20.81 17.35
N SER A 133 -0.73 -19.49 17.43
CA SER A 133 -2.03 -18.85 17.34
C SER A 133 -1.97 -17.74 16.30
N ILE A 134 -2.85 -17.79 15.30
CA ILE A 134 -3.00 -16.69 14.34
C ILE A 134 -4.06 -15.71 14.86
N VAL A 135 -3.72 -14.43 14.89
CA VAL A 135 -4.60 -13.32 15.21
C VAL A 135 -4.99 -12.66 13.89
N TRP A 136 -6.24 -12.86 13.49
CA TRP A 136 -6.74 -12.34 12.21
C TRP A 136 -7.16 -10.88 12.35
N ALA A 137 -6.62 -10.02 11.49
CA ALA A 137 -6.97 -8.61 11.40
C ALA A 137 -6.88 -8.15 9.93
N PRO A 138 -7.91 -7.50 9.38
CA PRO A 138 -7.85 -6.94 8.03
C PRO A 138 -6.72 -5.89 7.88
N THR A 139 -6.05 -5.88 6.73
CA THR A 139 -4.95 -4.98 6.36
C THR A 139 -5.38 -3.90 5.36
N ASP A 140 -6.68 -3.67 5.18
CA ASP A 140 -7.20 -2.59 4.35
C ASP A 140 -6.79 -1.19 4.84
N GLN A 141 -6.25 -1.07 6.06
CA GLN A 141 -5.67 0.13 6.66
C GLN A 141 -4.31 -0.21 7.31
N ASP A 142 -3.28 -0.47 6.50
CA ASP A 142 -1.98 -1.04 6.90
C ASP A 142 -1.36 -0.44 8.19
N GLU A 143 -1.27 0.88 8.33
CA GLU A 143 -0.68 1.48 9.54
C GLU A 143 -1.58 1.36 10.77
N GLU A 144 -2.89 1.54 10.59
CA GLU A 144 -3.87 1.43 11.67
C GLU A 144 -3.94 -0.01 12.20
N MET A 145 -3.76 -0.99 11.31
CA MET A 145 -3.73 -2.40 11.64
C MET A 145 -2.52 -2.72 12.54
N LEU A 146 -1.31 -2.20 12.27
CA LEU A 146 -0.15 -2.40 13.15
C LEU A 146 -0.35 -1.78 14.54
N HIS A 147 -1.01 -0.61 14.59
CA HIS A 147 -1.36 0.05 15.86
C HIS A 147 -2.38 -0.74 16.67
N LYS A 148 -3.44 -1.24 16.03
CA LYS A 148 -4.51 -2.03 16.66
C LYS A 148 -4.09 -3.45 17.03
N THR A 149 -2.97 -3.93 16.49
CA THR A 149 -2.52 -5.31 16.68
C THR A 149 -1.19 -5.42 17.42
N LEU A 150 -0.07 -5.37 16.68
CA LEU A 150 1.27 -5.58 17.20
C LEU A 150 1.61 -4.58 18.32
N LEU A 151 1.36 -3.28 18.09
CA LEU A 151 1.66 -2.25 19.10
C LEU A 151 0.66 -2.26 20.27
N ALA A 152 -0.55 -2.80 20.08
CA ALA A 152 -1.51 -3.07 21.14
C ALA A 152 -1.20 -4.36 21.92
N GLY A 153 -0.17 -5.13 21.52
CA GLY A 153 0.26 -6.36 22.18
C GLY A 153 -0.67 -7.56 21.95
N THR A 154 -1.55 -7.51 20.94
CA THR A 154 -2.48 -8.62 20.63
C THR A 154 -1.76 -9.82 20.01
N CYS A 155 -0.66 -9.59 19.30
CA CYS A 155 0.24 -10.61 18.77
C CYS A 155 1.71 -10.30 19.09
N ASP A 156 2.57 -11.29 18.89
CA ASP A 156 4.01 -11.21 19.18
C ASP A 156 4.81 -10.72 17.96
N MET A 157 4.28 -10.94 16.75
CA MET A 157 4.91 -10.51 15.49
C MET A 157 3.88 -10.30 14.37
N PHE A 158 4.22 -9.44 13.42
CA PHE A 158 3.47 -9.18 12.20
C PHE A 158 4.36 -9.46 10.98
N ILE A 159 3.90 -10.28 10.03
CA ILE A 159 4.68 -10.67 8.85
C ILE A 159 4.24 -9.82 7.67
N GLY A 160 5.19 -9.25 6.91
CA GLY A 160 4.85 -8.60 5.64
C GLY A 160 5.07 -7.09 5.60
N VAL A 161 5.92 -6.53 6.45
CA VAL A 161 6.22 -5.08 6.43
C VAL A 161 7.44 -4.76 5.57
N PRO A 162 7.59 -3.54 5.03
CA PRO A 162 8.83 -3.07 4.43
C PRO A 162 10.02 -3.21 5.39
N ALA A 163 11.12 -3.76 4.91
CA ALA A 163 12.39 -3.90 5.63
C ALA A 163 13.20 -2.59 5.64
N ALA A 164 12.58 -1.50 6.09
CA ALA A 164 13.18 -0.17 6.16
C ALA A 164 13.32 0.27 7.61
N ALA A 165 14.46 0.87 7.99
CA ALA A 165 14.72 1.25 9.38
C ALA A 165 13.77 2.35 9.87
N GLU A 166 13.35 3.22 8.97
CA GLU A 166 12.40 4.31 9.14
C GLU A 166 10.93 3.86 9.11
N PHE A 167 10.66 2.58 8.84
CA PHE A 167 9.28 2.08 8.79
C PHE A 167 8.56 2.34 10.11
N LEU A 168 7.37 2.94 10.02
CA LEU A 168 6.53 3.35 11.15
C LEU A 168 7.27 4.27 12.16
N ASP A 169 8.11 5.18 11.66
CA ASP A 169 8.97 6.07 12.47
C ASP A 169 9.85 5.31 13.48
N GLY A 170 10.26 4.08 13.17
CA GLY A 170 11.06 3.24 14.07
C GLY A 170 10.31 2.74 15.31
N LYS A 171 8.96 2.78 15.32
CA LYS A 171 8.11 2.28 16.43
C LYS A 171 8.12 0.75 16.54
N VAL A 172 8.69 0.05 15.57
CA VAL A 172 8.86 -1.41 15.55
C VAL A 172 10.34 -1.78 15.35
N ILE A 173 10.69 -3.00 15.72
CA ILE A 173 11.99 -3.60 15.37
C ILE A 173 11.75 -4.71 14.34
N LEU A 174 12.67 -4.86 13.39
CA LEU A 174 12.49 -5.74 12.23
C LEU A 174 13.42 -6.97 12.28
N SER A 175 12.97 -8.09 11.72
CA SER A 175 13.85 -9.21 11.35
C SER A 175 14.78 -8.82 10.21
N HIS A 176 15.72 -9.70 9.86
CA HIS A 176 16.33 -9.65 8.53
C HIS A 176 15.26 -9.82 7.43
N PRO A 177 15.49 -9.29 6.22
CA PRO A 177 14.61 -9.49 5.08
C PRO A 177 14.32 -10.98 4.81
N ILE A 178 13.04 -11.31 4.60
CA ILE A 178 12.57 -12.68 4.36
C ILE A 178 12.23 -12.96 2.89
N LEU A 179 11.90 -11.92 2.12
CA LEU A 179 11.66 -12.00 0.67
C LEU A 179 11.78 -10.62 0.02
N THR A 180 11.83 -10.60 -1.31
CA THR A 180 11.62 -9.38 -2.12
C THR A 180 10.27 -9.50 -2.81
N ALA A 181 9.46 -8.45 -2.74
CA ALA A 181 8.18 -8.35 -3.43
C ALA A 181 8.04 -6.97 -4.06
N GLY A 182 7.28 -6.88 -5.14
CA GLY A 182 7.11 -5.63 -5.86
C GLY A 182 6.19 -5.76 -7.05
N TYR A 183 6.09 -4.69 -7.83
CA TYR A 183 5.31 -4.67 -9.06
C TYR A 183 6.01 -5.44 -10.18
N ALA A 184 5.23 -5.99 -11.09
CA ALA A 184 5.72 -6.78 -12.20
C ALA A 184 5.02 -6.42 -13.51
N LEU A 185 5.76 -6.55 -14.60
CA LEU A 185 5.23 -6.59 -15.96
C LEU A 185 4.65 -7.98 -16.21
N VAL A 186 3.36 -8.03 -16.48
CA VAL A 186 2.59 -9.22 -16.85
C VAL A 186 2.22 -9.12 -18.31
N ARG A 187 2.49 -10.17 -19.08
CA ARG A 187 2.24 -10.18 -20.53
C ARG A 187 2.07 -11.60 -21.06
N PRO A 188 1.38 -11.80 -22.20
CA PRO A 188 1.38 -13.10 -22.87
C PRO A 188 2.81 -13.54 -23.17
N ALA A 189 3.12 -14.82 -22.97
CA ALA A 189 4.42 -15.37 -23.32
C ALA A 189 4.70 -15.18 -24.82
N GLY A 190 5.89 -14.68 -25.18
CA GLY A 190 6.27 -14.43 -26.57
C GLY A 190 5.63 -13.18 -27.21
N SER A 191 5.00 -12.30 -26.43
CA SER A 191 4.39 -11.04 -26.92
C SER A 191 5.39 -10.01 -27.47
N GLY A 192 6.69 -10.16 -27.21
CA GLY A 192 7.72 -9.18 -27.59
C GLY A 192 7.77 -7.93 -26.70
N ILE A 193 6.85 -7.78 -25.73
CA ILE A 193 6.85 -6.69 -24.75
C ILE A 193 7.84 -7.02 -23.62
N ASP A 194 9.14 -7.01 -23.88
CA ASP A 194 10.11 -7.57 -22.93
C ASP A 194 10.41 -6.68 -21.71
N ASP A 195 10.19 -5.37 -21.83
CA ASP A 195 10.49 -4.37 -20.82
C ASP A 195 9.50 -3.18 -20.84
N ASP A 196 9.78 -2.14 -20.06
CA ASP A 196 9.00 -0.92 -19.96
C ASP A 196 9.05 -0.07 -21.24
N ALA A 197 10.17 -0.06 -21.97
CA ALA A 197 10.29 0.63 -23.24
C ALA A 197 9.35 0.04 -24.29
N ALA A 198 9.23 -1.29 -24.32
CA ALA A 198 8.36 -2.03 -25.23
C ALA A 198 6.85 -1.87 -24.97
N LEU A 199 6.45 -1.07 -23.97
CA LEU A 199 5.04 -0.72 -23.72
C LEU A 199 4.47 0.30 -24.71
N ALA A 200 5.33 0.96 -25.49
CA ALA A 200 4.90 1.98 -26.45
C ALA A 200 3.85 1.44 -27.42
N HIS A 201 2.81 2.24 -27.66
CA HIS A 201 1.68 1.97 -28.56
C HIS A 201 0.80 0.78 -28.18
N HIS A 202 0.87 0.34 -26.92
CA HIS A 202 0.04 -0.71 -26.37
C HIS A 202 -0.93 -0.19 -25.30
N ALA A 203 -2.09 -0.85 -25.22
CA ALA A 203 -2.99 -0.74 -24.09
C ALA A 203 -2.42 -1.54 -22.91
N VAL A 204 -2.18 -0.85 -21.79
CA VAL A 204 -1.50 -1.43 -20.62
C VAL A 204 -2.35 -1.21 -19.38
N ALA A 205 -2.81 -2.30 -18.76
CA ALA A 205 -3.47 -2.20 -17.46
C ALA A 205 -2.44 -1.81 -16.40
N VAL A 206 -2.79 -0.88 -15.51
CA VAL A 206 -1.92 -0.44 -14.42
C VAL A 206 -2.70 -0.30 -13.14
N GLN A 207 -2.20 -0.93 -12.08
CA GLN A 207 -2.88 -0.93 -10.79
C GLN A 207 -2.96 0.50 -10.22
N PHE A 208 -4.13 0.88 -9.73
CA PHE A 208 -4.38 2.18 -9.11
C PHE A 208 -3.49 2.43 -7.89
N ALA A 209 -3.16 3.70 -7.65
CA ALA A 209 -2.36 4.18 -6.52
C ALA A 209 -1.01 3.47 -6.38
N SER A 210 -0.36 3.18 -7.50
CA SER A 210 0.89 2.43 -7.56
C SER A 210 2.05 3.21 -8.18
N PRO A 211 3.32 2.92 -7.84
CA PRO A 211 4.48 3.51 -8.51
C PRO A 211 4.53 3.29 -10.03
N PRO A 212 4.14 2.12 -10.58
CA PRO A 212 3.96 1.97 -12.03
C PRO A 212 2.94 2.93 -12.65
N GLN A 213 1.89 3.31 -11.91
CA GLN A 213 0.92 4.31 -12.38
C GLN A 213 1.57 5.70 -12.48
N ASP A 214 2.40 6.10 -11.52
CA ASP A 214 3.16 7.35 -11.61
C ASP A 214 4.14 7.30 -12.79
N MET A 215 4.85 6.19 -12.97
CA MET A 215 5.76 5.99 -14.10
C MET A 215 5.04 6.16 -15.44
N LEU A 216 3.89 5.50 -15.64
CA LEU A 216 3.12 5.59 -16.88
C LEU A 216 2.45 6.95 -17.08
N SER A 217 2.13 7.70 -16.03
CA SER A 217 1.53 9.04 -16.17
C SER A 217 2.42 10.04 -16.93
N ARG A 218 3.72 9.77 -16.98
CA ARG A 218 4.74 10.58 -17.68
C ARG A 218 4.94 10.14 -19.13
N ARG A 219 4.34 9.01 -19.54
CA ARG A 219 4.40 8.46 -20.89
C ARG A 219 3.17 8.92 -21.66
N GLN A 220 3.36 9.48 -22.86
CA GLN A 220 2.26 9.85 -23.77
C GLN A 220 2.07 8.83 -24.90
N ASP A 221 2.98 7.88 -24.99
CA ASP A 221 3.08 6.85 -26.01
C ASP A 221 2.48 5.52 -25.54
N VAL A 222 1.90 5.44 -24.34
CA VAL A 222 1.26 4.24 -23.78
C VAL A 222 -0.21 4.52 -23.50
N ASP A 223 -1.09 3.62 -23.93
CA ASP A 223 -2.51 3.69 -23.63
C ASP A 223 -2.79 3.07 -22.25
N ALA A 224 -2.55 3.83 -21.18
CA ALA A 224 -2.69 3.33 -19.81
C ALA A 224 -4.17 3.15 -19.39
N VAL A 225 -4.52 1.94 -18.96
CA VAL A 225 -5.84 1.57 -18.42
C VAL A 225 -5.71 1.35 -16.92
N THR A 226 -6.32 2.21 -16.10
CA THR A 226 -6.23 2.07 -14.64
C THR A 226 -7.19 0.99 -14.14
N VAL A 227 -6.68 0.01 -13.40
CA VAL A 227 -7.46 -1.06 -12.75
C VAL A 227 -7.35 -0.97 -11.24
N MET A 228 -8.38 -1.37 -10.51
CA MET A 228 -8.44 -1.27 -9.04
C MET A 228 -7.73 -2.43 -8.34
N SER A 229 -7.58 -3.59 -8.99
CA SER A 229 -6.92 -4.75 -8.39
C SER A 229 -6.13 -5.60 -9.40
N PRO A 230 -5.21 -6.47 -8.93
CA PRO A 230 -4.55 -7.45 -9.77
C PRO A 230 -5.52 -8.38 -10.52
N GLU A 231 -6.63 -8.77 -9.89
CA GLU A 231 -7.66 -9.62 -10.50
C GLU A 231 -8.29 -8.97 -11.73
N GLU A 232 -8.62 -7.68 -11.64
CA GLU A 232 -9.17 -6.90 -12.76
C GLU A 232 -8.16 -6.82 -13.91
N GLY A 233 -6.90 -6.43 -13.63
CA GLY A 233 -5.87 -6.36 -14.67
C GLY A 233 -5.56 -7.72 -15.32
N MET A 234 -5.58 -8.81 -14.54
CA MET A 234 -5.46 -10.18 -15.09
C MET A 234 -6.67 -10.58 -15.94
N ALA A 235 -7.88 -10.12 -15.59
CA ALA A 235 -9.08 -10.37 -16.37
C ALA A 235 -9.05 -9.61 -17.71
N ASP A 236 -8.60 -8.36 -17.72
CA ASP A 236 -8.44 -7.55 -18.93
C ASP A 236 -7.40 -8.16 -19.89
N LEU A 237 -6.28 -8.64 -19.34
CA LEU A 237 -5.28 -9.41 -20.09
C LEU A 237 -5.86 -10.68 -20.71
N LYS A 238 -6.70 -11.41 -19.97
CA LYS A 238 -7.35 -12.64 -20.45
C LYS A 238 -8.40 -12.34 -21.52
N GLY A 239 -9.11 -11.23 -21.38
CA GLY A 239 -10.09 -10.75 -22.35
C GLY A 239 -9.48 -10.14 -23.61
N GLY A 240 -8.16 -9.89 -23.63
CA GLY A 240 -7.46 -9.21 -24.72
C GLY A 240 -7.77 -7.72 -24.80
N GLN A 241 -8.29 -7.12 -23.74
CA GLN A 241 -8.57 -5.68 -23.66
C GLN A 241 -7.27 -4.86 -23.55
N VAL A 242 -6.25 -5.44 -22.93
CA VAL A 242 -4.90 -4.88 -22.80
C VAL A 242 -3.87 -5.91 -23.27
N GLN A 243 -2.72 -5.44 -23.74
CA GLN A 243 -1.63 -6.30 -24.23
C GLN A 243 -0.59 -6.62 -23.14
N ALA A 244 -0.51 -5.77 -22.11
CA ALA A 244 0.33 -5.96 -20.94
C ALA A 244 -0.36 -5.40 -19.68
N ALA A 245 0.13 -5.76 -18.51
CA ALA A 245 -0.29 -5.16 -17.24
C ALA A 245 0.88 -4.93 -16.29
N LEU A 246 0.84 -3.83 -15.52
CA LEU A 246 1.76 -3.51 -14.43
C LEU A 246 1.01 -3.68 -13.10
N LEU A 247 1.21 -4.82 -12.46
CA LEU A 247 0.42 -5.29 -11.31
C LEU A 247 1.31 -5.65 -10.13
N TRP A 248 0.72 -5.74 -8.93
CA TRP A 248 1.42 -6.33 -7.79
C TRP A 248 1.86 -7.77 -8.10
N GLY A 249 3.17 -7.97 -8.16
CA GLY A 249 3.81 -9.17 -8.71
C GLY A 249 3.40 -10.47 -8.01
N PRO A 250 3.43 -10.55 -6.67
CA PRO A 250 2.95 -11.71 -5.92
C PRO A 250 1.53 -12.14 -6.30
N SER A 251 0.59 -11.19 -6.35
CA SER A 251 -0.82 -11.48 -6.69
C SER A 251 -0.95 -11.89 -8.16
N ALA A 252 -0.31 -11.18 -9.08
CA ALA A 252 -0.32 -11.55 -10.50
C ALA A 252 0.26 -12.96 -10.73
N GLY A 253 1.36 -13.29 -10.04
CA GLY A 253 1.99 -14.61 -10.05
C GLY A 253 1.08 -15.74 -9.61
N TYR A 254 0.43 -15.53 -8.47
CA TYR A 254 -0.54 -16.45 -7.90
C TYR A 254 -1.77 -16.66 -8.81
N LEU A 255 -2.32 -15.57 -9.35
CA LEU A 255 -3.46 -15.61 -10.26
C LEU A 255 -3.11 -16.32 -11.56
N ASN A 256 -1.91 -16.10 -12.10
CA ASN A 256 -1.43 -16.78 -13.31
C ASN A 256 -1.32 -18.29 -13.10
N GLN A 257 -0.78 -18.74 -11.96
CA GLN A 257 -0.74 -20.17 -11.63
C GLN A 257 -2.14 -20.78 -11.50
N ALA A 258 -3.06 -20.08 -10.81
CA ALA A 258 -4.45 -20.53 -10.67
C ALA A 258 -5.19 -20.64 -12.01
N ALA A 259 -4.79 -19.84 -13.00
CA ALA A 259 -5.38 -19.81 -14.33
C ALA A 259 -4.72 -20.75 -15.37
N GLY A 260 -3.69 -21.52 -14.98
CA GLY A 260 -3.00 -22.46 -15.88
C GLY A 260 -1.72 -21.96 -16.56
N SER A 261 -1.13 -20.84 -16.07
CA SER A 261 0.21 -20.34 -16.42
C SER A 261 0.43 -19.95 -17.90
N GLY A 262 -0.31 -18.95 -18.39
CA GLY A 262 -0.17 -18.43 -19.77
C GLY A 262 0.65 -17.14 -19.91
N TYR A 263 0.98 -16.48 -18.80
CA TYR A 263 1.64 -15.18 -18.79
C TYR A 263 3.09 -15.27 -18.31
N SER A 264 3.96 -14.47 -18.93
CA SER A 264 5.29 -14.15 -18.41
C SER A 264 5.16 -13.00 -17.41
N ILE A 265 5.80 -13.14 -16.25
CA ILE A 265 5.74 -12.16 -15.15
C ILE A 265 7.17 -11.78 -14.76
N THR A 266 7.54 -10.53 -15.02
CA THR A 266 8.91 -10.03 -14.83
C THR A 266 8.90 -8.91 -13.80
N PRO A 267 9.67 -8.99 -12.70
CA PRO A 267 9.76 -7.90 -11.72
C PRO A 267 10.19 -6.59 -12.39
N LEU A 268 9.43 -5.51 -12.14
CA LEU A 268 9.82 -4.18 -12.61
C LEU A 268 11.04 -3.69 -11.85
N GLN A 269 11.94 -3.05 -12.59
CA GLN A 269 13.12 -2.40 -12.04
C GLN A 269 12.85 -0.91 -11.84
N GLY A 270 13.58 -0.27 -10.93
CA GLY A 270 13.48 1.17 -10.68
C GLY A 270 13.10 1.50 -9.24
N ARG A 271 13.11 2.81 -8.95
CA ARG A 271 12.82 3.32 -7.59
C ARG A 271 11.40 2.96 -7.20
N HIS A 272 11.24 2.44 -5.98
CA HIS A 272 9.94 2.05 -5.43
C HIS A 272 9.17 1.04 -6.30
N MET A 273 9.86 0.18 -7.07
CA MET A 273 9.22 -0.92 -7.79
C MET A 273 9.29 -2.24 -7.03
N GLN A 274 10.31 -2.40 -6.19
CA GLN A 274 10.58 -3.59 -5.38
C GLN A 274 10.92 -3.18 -3.95
N TRP A 275 10.51 -4.00 -2.99
CA TRP A 275 10.81 -3.84 -1.57
C TRP A 275 11.27 -5.15 -0.98
N GLN A 276 12.20 -5.05 -0.04
CA GLN A 276 12.49 -6.12 0.88
C GLN A 276 11.40 -6.17 1.94
N VAL A 277 10.95 -7.37 2.27
CA VAL A 277 9.89 -7.62 3.25
C VAL A 277 10.51 -8.24 4.50
N ALA A 278 10.06 -7.80 5.68
CA ALA A 278 10.51 -8.28 6.98
C ALA A 278 9.34 -8.63 7.90
N ILE A 279 9.68 -9.16 9.08
CA ILE A 279 8.77 -9.41 10.19
C ILE A 279 8.94 -8.28 11.21
N ALA A 280 7.85 -7.63 11.58
CA ALA A 280 7.81 -6.60 12.62
C ALA A 280 7.57 -7.21 14.00
N PHE A 281 8.23 -6.62 15.00
CA PHE A 281 8.06 -6.93 16.41
C PHE A 281 7.92 -5.64 17.22
N ALA A 282 7.26 -5.72 18.39
CA ALA A 282 7.26 -4.64 19.35
C ALA A 282 8.70 -4.36 19.86
N PRO A 283 9.07 -3.12 20.20
CA PRO A 283 10.43 -2.76 20.63
C PRO A 283 11.00 -3.57 21.80
N ALA A 284 10.13 -4.05 22.70
CA ALA A 284 10.51 -4.88 23.84
C ALA A 284 10.84 -6.34 23.46
N ALA A 285 10.41 -6.83 22.29
CA ALA A 285 10.50 -8.24 21.89
C ALA A 285 11.85 -8.62 21.24
N ARG A 286 12.95 -8.00 21.67
CA ARG A 286 14.30 -8.19 21.07
C ARG A 286 14.78 -9.65 21.10
N THR A 287 14.51 -10.36 22.19
CA THR A 287 14.87 -11.79 22.31
C THR A 287 14.08 -12.66 21.34
N LEU A 288 12.79 -12.38 21.15
CA LEU A 288 11.97 -13.12 20.18
C LEU A 288 12.45 -12.86 18.76
N ARG A 289 12.67 -11.59 18.40
CA ARG A 289 13.23 -11.18 17.11
C ARG A 289 14.53 -11.93 16.79
N ALA A 290 15.47 -11.97 17.73
CA ALA A 290 16.75 -12.68 17.56
C ALA A 290 16.57 -14.20 17.40
N ARG A 291 15.62 -14.82 18.09
CA ARG A 291 15.30 -16.25 17.91
C ARG A 291 14.66 -16.53 16.55
N VAL A 292 13.80 -15.64 16.07
CA VAL A 292 13.19 -15.74 14.74
C VAL A 292 14.25 -15.60 13.65
N ASP A 293 15.15 -14.61 13.76
CA ASP A 293 16.28 -14.46 12.83
C ASP A 293 17.14 -15.72 12.76
N ARG A 294 17.42 -16.35 13.90
CA ARG A 294 18.16 -17.62 13.93
C ARG A 294 17.40 -18.73 13.23
N ALA A 295 16.11 -18.91 13.53
CA ALA A 295 15.29 -19.92 12.88
C ALA A 295 15.21 -19.72 11.35
N LEU A 296 15.13 -18.47 10.87
CA LEU A 296 15.21 -18.14 9.45
C LEU A 296 16.58 -18.46 8.83
N SER A 297 17.66 -18.29 9.60
CA SER A 297 19.03 -18.59 9.15
C SER A 297 19.31 -20.09 9.10
N ASP A 298 18.63 -20.88 9.93
CA ASP A 298 18.75 -22.34 9.97
C ASP A 298 18.05 -23.02 8.77
N ASP A 299 17.07 -22.35 8.14
CA ASP A 299 16.40 -22.78 6.90
C ASP A 299 16.25 -21.63 5.88
N PRO A 300 17.36 -21.21 5.23
CA PRO A 300 17.35 -20.07 4.32
C PRO A 300 16.56 -20.32 3.02
N GLY A 301 16.25 -21.57 2.70
CA GLY A 301 15.52 -21.96 1.50
C GLY A 301 14.00 -21.90 1.63
N PHE A 302 13.48 -21.92 2.86
CA PHE A 302 12.04 -22.03 3.14
C PHE A 302 11.21 -20.99 2.39
N MET A 303 11.56 -19.70 2.54
CA MET A 303 10.78 -18.62 1.94
C MET A 303 10.85 -18.62 0.41
N GLN A 304 11.99 -18.98 -0.16
CA GLN A 304 12.13 -19.09 -1.61
C GLN A 304 11.30 -20.26 -2.17
N GLN A 305 11.22 -21.38 -1.43
CA GLN A 305 10.35 -22.50 -1.78
C GLN A 305 8.87 -22.11 -1.72
N GLN A 306 8.45 -21.41 -0.67
CA GLN A 306 7.08 -20.93 -0.57
C GLN A 306 6.75 -19.92 -1.68
N ALA A 307 7.65 -18.98 -1.97
CA ALA A 307 7.48 -18.02 -3.07
C ALA A 307 7.29 -18.72 -4.42
N ARG A 308 8.06 -19.78 -4.72
CA ARG A 308 7.86 -20.61 -5.92
C ARG A 308 6.51 -21.32 -5.92
N GLN A 309 6.11 -21.90 -4.79
CA GLN A 309 4.85 -22.63 -4.65
C GLN A 309 3.63 -21.73 -4.90
N TYR A 310 3.71 -20.44 -4.53
CA TYR A 310 2.64 -19.46 -4.74
C TYR A 310 2.84 -18.60 -6.01
N GLY A 311 3.85 -18.89 -6.83
CA GLY A 311 4.02 -18.25 -8.14
C GLY A 311 4.63 -16.86 -8.12
N PHE A 312 5.31 -16.45 -7.05
CA PHE A 312 5.92 -15.12 -6.98
C PHE A 312 6.96 -14.94 -8.08
N PRO A 313 7.02 -13.76 -8.74
CA PRO A 313 7.97 -13.51 -9.81
C PRO A 313 9.42 -13.51 -9.30
N GLY A 314 10.35 -13.94 -10.15
CA GLY A 314 11.78 -14.01 -9.79
C GLY A 314 12.18 -15.18 -8.86
N SER A 315 11.22 -15.98 -8.38
CA SER A 315 11.50 -17.09 -7.45
C SER A 315 12.17 -18.32 -8.11
N GLY A 316 12.21 -18.37 -9.44
CA GLY A 316 12.75 -19.47 -10.26
C GLY A 316 14.14 -19.24 -10.86
N SER A 317 14.78 -18.08 -10.64
CA SER A 317 16.14 -17.82 -11.09
C SER A 317 16.91 -17.18 -9.97
N GLY A 318 18.08 -17.73 -9.64
CA GLY A 318 18.92 -17.32 -8.52
C GLY A 318 19.46 -15.91 -8.67
N ILE A 319 18.61 -14.89 -8.51
CA ILE A 319 19.06 -13.52 -8.35
C ILE A 319 19.64 -13.43 -6.94
N GLN A 320 20.96 -13.26 -6.89
CA GLN A 320 21.70 -12.96 -5.68
C GLN A 320 21.02 -11.81 -4.92
N GLN A 321 20.65 -12.09 -3.69
CA GLN A 321 20.52 -11.12 -2.61
C GLN A 321 21.85 -10.37 -2.47
N ALA A 322 22.09 -9.33 -3.26
CA ALA A 322 23.29 -8.49 -3.12
C ALA A 322 23.21 -7.09 -3.73
N ALA A 323 22.32 -6.81 -4.68
CA ALA A 323 22.43 -5.58 -5.49
C ALA A 323 21.24 -4.62 -5.36
N VAL A 324 20.92 -4.15 -4.14
CA VAL A 324 20.11 -2.92 -3.95
C VAL A 324 20.67 -2.03 -2.81
N MET A 325 21.90 -2.28 -2.35
CA MET A 325 22.52 -1.50 -1.26
C MET A 325 23.42 -0.34 -1.73
N ASN A 326 23.56 -0.07 -3.04
CA ASN A 326 24.62 0.85 -3.53
C ASN A 326 24.19 2.19 -4.15
N GLU A 327 22.90 2.53 -4.21
CA GLU A 327 22.47 3.84 -4.76
C GLU A 327 22.17 4.92 -3.71
N VAL A 328 22.28 4.61 -2.42
CA VAL A 328 22.10 5.62 -1.34
C VAL A 328 23.44 6.23 -0.89
N GLN A 329 24.59 5.67 -1.28
CA GLN A 329 25.91 6.12 -0.80
C GLN A 329 26.67 7.09 -1.71
N THR A 330 26.17 7.44 -2.90
CA THR A 330 26.94 8.28 -3.85
C THR A 330 26.37 9.66 -4.14
N LEU A 331 25.28 10.09 -3.51
CA LEU A 331 24.92 11.50 -3.48
C LEU A 331 25.74 12.22 -2.40
N LYS A 332 27.00 12.56 -2.75
CA LYS A 332 27.73 13.63 -2.08
C LYS A 332 26.98 14.94 -2.34
N VAL A 333 26.10 15.32 -1.43
CA VAL A 333 25.60 16.70 -1.32
C VAL A 333 26.78 17.55 -0.82
N PRO A 334 27.30 18.52 -1.58
CA PRO A 334 28.30 19.43 -1.06
C PRO A 334 27.66 20.31 0.01
N ALA A 335 28.30 20.42 1.17
CA ALA A 335 27.93 21.36 2.20
C ALA A 335 27.96 22.79 1.64
N ILE A 336 26.82 23.47 1.64
CA ILE A 336 26.75 24.89 1.34
C ILE A 336 27.42 25.63 2.50
N THR A 337 28.61 26.15 2.27
CA THR A 337 29.27 27.11 3.17
C THR A 337 28.90 28.52 2.73
N LYS A 338 28.89 29.44 3.70
CA LYS A 338 28.19 30.74 3.65
C LYS A 338 28.83 31.80 2.76
N ASP A 339 29.90 31.50 2.04
CA ASP A 339 30.79 32.51 1.47
C ASP A 339 31.07 32.30 -0.02
N THR A 340 30.06 32.36 -0.88
CA THR A 340 30.28 32.81 -2.27
C THR A 340 28.96 33.25 -2.93
N ALA A 341 28.68 34.54 -2.87
CA ALA A 341 27.74 35.18 -3.80
C ALA A 341 28.55 36.08 -4.75
N PRO A 342 28.42 35.91 -6.07
CA PRO A 342 28.64 37.00 -7.00
C PRO A 342 27.28 37.54 -7.45
N SER A 343 27.07 38.81 -7.14
CA SER A 343 26.04 39.67 -7.70
C SER A 343 26.22 39.77 -9.21
N GLN A 344 25.20 39.48 -10.02
CA GLN A 344 25.06 40.04 -11.36
C GLN A 344 23.59 40.34 -11.67
N ASP A 345 23.40 41.58 -12.09
CA ASP A 345 22.14 42.24 -12.44
C ASP A 345 21.37 41.53 -13.56
N LEU A 346 20.05 41.44 -13.40
CA LEU A 346 19.11 41.13 -14.49
C LEU A 346 18.01 42.20 -14.53
N PRO A 347 17.58 42.65 -15.72
CA PRO A 347 16.65 43.76 -15.88
C PRO A 347 15.21 43.37 -15.56
N LYS A 348 14.47 44.35 -15.05
CA LYS A 348 13.04 44.31 -14.70
C LYS A 348 12.18 43.95 -15.91
N SER A 349 11.21 43.06 -15.73
CA SER A 349 10.00 43.03 -16.56
C SER A 349 8.78 43.39 -15.72
N GLU A 350 8.01 44.32 -16.26
CA GLU A 350 6.82 44.91 -15.68
C GLU A 350 5.59 44.01 -15.87
N THR A 351 4.83 43.90 -14.78
CA THR A 351 3.36 43.85 -14.68
C THR A 351 2.54 42.97 -15.64
N ALA A 352 1.85 41.99 -15.04
CA ALA A 352 0.43 41.77 -15.34
C ALA A 352 -0.31 41.59 -14.01
N GLN A 353 -1.15 42.57 -13.70
CA GLN A 353 -2.05 42.60 -12.56
C GLN A 353 -3.27 41.72 -12.85
N ASP A 354 -3.70 40.92 -11.89
CA ASP A 354 -5.13 40.60 -11.75
C ASP A 354 -5.46 40.48 -10.25
N GLN A 355 -6.38 41.32 -9.79
CA GLN A 355 -6.80 41.38 -8.39
C GLN A 355 -8.06 40.53 -8.14
N PRO A 356 -8.18 39.88 -6.97
CA PRO A 356 -9.39 39.19 -6.52
C PRO A 356 -10.37 40.11 -5.77
N GLY A 357 -11.68 39.90 -5.98
CA GLY A 357 -12.79 40.53 -5.24
C GLY A 357 -13.10 39.87 -3.88
N PRO A 358 -13.90 40.51 -3.01
CA PRO A 358 -13.66 40.52 -1.57
C PRO A 358 -14.33 39.40 -0.76
N ALA A 359 -13.66 39.07 0.34
CA ALA A 359 -14.06 38.14 1.39
C ALA A 359 -15.17 38.67 2.31
N ALA A 360 -15.94 37.73 2.90
CA ALA A 360 -16.69 37.95 4.13
C ALA A 360 -16.00 37.22 5.30
N ALA A 361 -15.88 37.92 6.42
CA ALA A 361 -14.89 37.74 7.47
C ALA A 361 -15.26 36.74 8.58
N GLY A 362 -14.23 36.16 9.20
CA GLY A 362 -14.28 35.48 10.50
C GLY A 362 -12.90 34.94 10.89
N ASP A 363 -12.13 35.72 11.65
CA ASP A 363 -10.94 35.37 12.47
C ASP A 363 -9.98 34.29 11.94
N LYS A 364 -9.31 34.54 10.80
CA LYS A 364 -8.24 33.68 10.24
C LYS A 364 -6.94 34.40 9.87
N GLY A 365 -6.90 35.73 10.01
CA GLY A 365 -5.84 36.57 9.42
C GLY A 365 -4.52 36.64 10.20
N THR A 366 -4.44 36.13 11.44
CA THR A 366 -3.26 36.35 12.29
C THR A 366 -2.18 35.28 12.13
N ARG A 367 -2.55 34.04 11.75
CA ARG A 367 -1.59 32.92 11.65
C ARG A 367 -0.91 32.84 10.28
N GLU A 368 -1.62 33.18 9.22
CA GLU A 368 -1.12 33.13 7.84
C GLU A 368 -0.07 34.23 7.56
N ALA A 369 -0.26 35.43 8.14
CA ALA A 369 0.75 36.49 8.09
C ALA A 369 1.99 36.20 8.97
N ALA A 370 1.91 35.25 9.90
CA ALA A 370 2.97 34.90 10.84
C ALA A 370 3.77 33.64 10.42
N PHE A 371 3.37 32.95 9.35
CA PHE A 371 4.07 31.75 8.90
C PHE A 371 5.40 32.09 8.24
N THR A 372 6.51 31.74 8.90
CA THR A 372 7.85 31.80 8.34
C THR A 372 8.24 30.40 7.83
N PRO A 373 8.56 30.22 6.54
CA PRO A 373 8.84 28.89 5.95
C PRO A 373 10.16 28.27 6.42
N ALA A 374 11.05 29.05 7.07
CA ALA A 374 12.35 28.59 7.53
C ALA A 374 12.29 27.75 8.83
N GLY A 375 13.27 26.86 8.98
CA GLY A 375 13.52 26.09 10.22
C GLY A 375 12.86 24.72 10.31
N GLY A 376 12.35 24.17 9.21
CA GLY A 376 11.85 22.79 9.13
C GLY A 376 12.96 21.77 8.93
N ASP A 377 12.74 20.54 9.41
CA ASP A 377 13.60 19.38 9.14
C ASP A 377 13.04 18.61 7.92
N PRO A 378 13.74 18.59 6.77
CA PRO A 378 13.25 17.93 5.57
C PRO A 378 13.20 16.40 5.68
N VAL A 379 13.99 15.76 6.55
CA VAL A 379 13.92 14.30 6.74
C VAL A 379 12.64 13.94 7.49
N ALA A 380 12.37 14.65 8.59
CA ALA A 380 11.10 14.49 9.32
C ALA A 380 9.89 14.89 8.44
N GLY A 381 10.05 15.94 7.62
CA GLY A 381 9.04 16.40 6.68
C GLY A 381 8.63 15.36 5.65
N HIS A 382 9.59 14.58 5.14
CA HIS A 382 9.35 13.48 4.22
C HIS A 382 8.46 12.39 4.83
N SER A 383 8.81 11.89 6.02
CA SER A 383 8.00 10.88 6.73
C SER A 383 6.59 11.40 7.00
N MET A 384 6.49 12.63 7.52
CA MET A 384 5.19 13.26 7.83
C MET A 384 4.33 13.43 6.59
N PHE A 385 4.91 13.86 5.47
CA PHE A 385 4.19 13.98 4.21
C PHE A 385 3.65 12.62 3.75
N ASN A 386 4.48 11.59 3.78
CA ASN A 386 4.10 10.27 3.31
C ASN A 386 3.04 9.61 4.22
N GLY A 387 3.06 9.86 5.53
CA GLY A 387 2.02 9.37 6.44
C GLY A 387 0.69 10.13 6.36
N ASN A 388 0.68 11.42 5.98
CA ASN A 388 -0.53 12.27 6.10
C ASN A 388 -1.10 12.79 4.77
N CYS A 389 -0.26 12.98 3.75
CA CYS A 389 -0.64 13.67 2.51
C CYS A 389 -0.54 12.77 1.27
N ALA A 390 0.32 11.75 1.30
CA ALA A 390 0.60 10.91 0.14
C ALA A 390 -0.61 10.09 -0.33
N HIS A 391 -1.62 9.86 0.51
CA HIS A 391 -2.85 9.19 0.09
C HIS A 391 -3.51 9.87 -1.11
N CYS A 392 -3.48 11.22 -1.18
CA CYS A 392 -4.06 11.98 -2.30
C CYS A 392 -3.01 12.57 -3.23
N HIS A 393 -1.84 12.93 -2.70
CA HIS A 393 -0.77 13.59 -3.46
C HIS A 393 0.32 12.64 -3.96
N GLY A 394 0.13 11.33 -3.71
CA GLY A 394 1.05 10.24 -4.01
C GLY A 394 2.29 10.20 -3.12
N PRO A 395 2.95 9.03 -3.01
CA PRO A 395 4.20 8.91 -2.27
C PRO A 395 5.24 9.86 -2.86
N ASP A 396 6.02 10.45 -1.97
CA ASP A 396 6.99 11.48 -2.33
C ASP A 396 6.36 12.71 -3.00
N ALA A 397 5.06 12.96 -2.80
CA ALA A 397 4.34 14.12 -3.35
C ALA A 397 4.22 14.13 -4.86
N VAL A 398 4.38 12.94 -5.46
CA VAL A 398 4.34 12.69 -6.88
C VAL A 398 3.11 11.85 -7.21
N THR A 399 2.31 12.32 -8.15
CA THR A 399 1.15 11.57 -8.66
C THR A 399 0.90 11.93 -10.12
N GLY A 400 0.26 11.02 -10.84
CA GLY A 400 -0.07 11.20 -12.25
C GLY A 400 -1.13 12.24 -12.54
N ASP A 401 -2.01 12.55 -11.58
CA ASP A 401 -2.87 13.73 -11.73
C ASP A 401 -2.06 14.99 -11.44
N GLY A 402 -1.68 15.66 -12.53
CA GLY A 402 -1.01 16.94 -12.50
C GLY A 402 -1.64 17.87 -11.46
N ARG A 403 -2.97 17.99 -11.35
CA ARG A 403 -3.64 18.96 -10.46
C ARG A 403 -3.26 18.79 -8.99
N VAL A 404 -3.03 17.57 -8.53
CA VAL A 404 -2.67 17.25 -7.15
C VAL A 404 -1.21 16.86 -6.98
N ASN A 405 -0.42 16.77 -8.06
CA ASN A 405 1.02 16.58 -7.98
C ASN A 405 1.71 17.82 -7.40
N LEU A 406 2.31 17.68 -6.22
CA LEU A 406 2.92 18.79 -5.50
C LEU A 406 4.40 19.02 -5.86
N ARG A 407 4.98 18.21 -6.75
CA ARG A 407 6.26 18.52 -7.41
C ARG A 407 6.16 19.69 -8.37
N LEU A 408 4.94 20.05 -8.74
CA LEU A 408 4.63 21.15 -9.65
C LEU A 408 4.25 22.43 -8.90
N LEU A 409 4.41 22.48 -7.57
CA LEU A 409 4.07 23.67 -6.78
C LEU A 409 4.91 24.88 -7.20
N GLN A 410 6.23 24.71 -7.32
CA GLN A 410 7.13 25.78 -7.77
C GLN A 410 6.82 26.20 -9.20
N VAL A 411 6.52 25.24 -10.08
CA VAL A 411 6.15 25.52 -11.49
C VAL A 411 4.86 26.34 -11.57
N ARG A 412 3.85 26.05 -10.71
CA ARG A 412 2.57 26.77 -10.73
C ARG A 412 2.59 28.11 -10.05
N TYR A 413 3.27 28.20 -8.91
CA TYR A 413 3.10 29.32 -7.99
C TYR A 413 4.38 30.14 -7.84
N GLY A 414 5.52 29.69 -8.38
CA GLY A 414 6.79 30.39 -8.30
C GLY A 414 7.14 30.76 -6.85
N ALA A 415 7.47 32.03 -6.63
CA ALA A 415 7.75 32.55 -5.29
C ALA A 415 6.56 32.45 -4.30
N GLY A 416 5.34 32.24 -4.79
CA GLY A 416 4.14 32.08 -3.97
C GLY A 416 3.89 30.65 -3.46
N MET A 417 4.79 29.69 -3.75
CA MET A 417 4.65 28.29 -3.33
C MET A 417 4.37 28.15 -1.82
N ASP A 418 5.11 28.88 -0.98
CA ASP A 418 5.06 28.75 0.48
C ASP A 418 3.71 29.16 1.05
N GLN A 419 3.22 30.32 0.63
CA GLN A 419 1.91 30.83 1.02
C GLN A 419 0.80 29.93 0.48
N MET A 420 0.90 29.49 -0.78
CA MET A 420 -0.10 28.60 -1.36
C MET A 420 -0.18 27.27 -0.62
N PHE A 421 0.97 26.67 -0.29
CA PHE A 421 1.04 25.46 0.52
C PHE A 421 0.39 25.71 1.90
N TYR A 422 0.87 26.72 2.64
CA TYR A 422 0.41 26.97 4.00
C TYR A 422 -1.08 27.30 4.07
N HIS A 423 -1.58 28.18 3.20
CA HIS A 423 -2.99 28.50 3.09
C HIS A 423 -3.81 27.23 2.80
N THR A 424 -3.40 26.44 1.80
CA THR A 424 -4.17 25.27 1.36
C THR A 424 -4.22 24.19 2.45
N VAL A 425 -3.13 23.93 3.17
CA VAL A 425 -3.14 22.92 4.26
C VAL A 425 -3.89 23.38 5.50
N THR A 426 -3.86 24.68 5.83
CA THR A 426 -4.54 25.24 7.01
C THR A 426 -6.02 25.57 6.79
N HIS A 427 -6.48 25.60 5.54
CA HIS A 427 -7.89 25.80 5.20
C HIS A 427 -8.55 24.55 4.61
N GLY A 428 -7.74 23.60 4.13
CA GLY A 428 -8.20 22.47 3.34
C GLY A 428 -8.77 22.90 1.98
N ARG A 429 -9.24 21.90 1.24
CA ARG A 429 -10.12 22.06 0.06
C ARG A 429 -11.26 21.08 0.22
N ILE A 430 -12.17 21.41 1.14
CA ILE A 430 -13.20 20.49 1.64
C ILE A 430 -14.10 19.99 0.50
N ASP A 431 -14.42 20.87 -0.46
CA ASP A 431 -15.21 20.53 -1.66
C ASP A 431 -14.48 19.60 -2.63
N LYS A 432 -13.16 19.44 -2.47
CA LYS A 432 -12.29 18.55 -3.24
C LYS A 432 -11.72 17.40 -2.40
N GLY A 433 -12.22 17.21 -1.18
CA GLY A 433 -11.82 16.10 -0.30
C GLY A 433 -10.54 16.31 0.51
N MET A 434 -9.84 17.45 0.39
CA MET A 434 -8.68 17.73 1.24
C MET A 434 -9.14 18.32 2.58
N PRO A 435 -8.91 17.65 3.72
CA PRO A 435 -9.34 18.14 5.02
C PRO A 435 -8.54 19.37 5.47
N ASN A 436 -9.07 20.09 6.46
CA ASN A 436 -8.33 21.14 7.14
C ASN A 436 -7.35 20.50 8.16
N TRP A 437 -6.06 20.79 8.01
CA TRP A 437 -5.01 20.25 8.89
C TRP A 437 -4.62 21.18 10.04
N SER A 438 -5.23 22.37 10.15
CA SER A 438 -4.98 23.30 11.26
C SER A 438 -5.32 22.65 12.59
N GLY A 439 -4.36 22.59 13.52
CA GLY A 439 -4.54 21.99 14.84
C GLY A 439 -4.45 20.47 14.89
N VAL A 440 -4.39 19.80 13.73
CA VAL A 440 -4.07 18.36 13.61
C VAL A 440 -2.56 18.19 13.46
N ILE A 441 -1.94 19.04 12.64
CA ILE A 441 -0.50 19.12 12.43
C ILE A 441 -0.02 20.49 12.95
N SER A 442 1.11 20.50 13.65
CA SER A 442 1.70 21.73 14.21
C SER A 442 2.42 22.57 13.16
N ASP A 443 2.61 23.88 13.42
CA ASP A 443 3.34 24.75 12.49
C ASP A 443 4.76 24.27 12.23
N GLN A 444 5.43 23.68 13.23
CA GLN A 444 6.77 23.13 13.04
C GLN A 444 6.77 21.95 12.08
N GLN A 445 5.74 21.11 12.12
CA GLN A 445 5.58 20.01 11.18
C GLN A 445 5.23 20.51 9.78
N PHE A 446 4.41 21.56 9.64
CA PHE A 446 4.19 22.21 8.34
C PHE A 446 5.49 22.78 7.75
N LYS A 447 6.34 23.42 8.57
CA LYS A 447 7.67 23.88 8.14
C LYS A 447 8.54 22.72 7.67
N SER A 448 8.56 21.61 8.39
CA SER A 448 9.31 20.40 7.98
C SER A 448 8.82 19.84 6.65
N ILE A 449 7.50 19.71 6.46
CA ILE A 449 6.91 19.24 5.19
C ILE A 449 7.26 20.21 4.05
N LEU A 450 7.13 21.52 4.26
CA LEU A 450 7.45 22.53 3.25
C LEU A 450 8.94 22.53 2.89
N ALA A 451 9.83 22.43 3.89
CA ALA A 451 11.27 22.34 3.69
C ALA A 451 11.65 21.12 2.83
N TRP A 452 11.00 19.99 3.06
CA TRP A 452 11.16 18.83 2.20
C TRP A 452 10.59 19.05 0.79
N LEU A 453 9.37 19.58 0.66
CA LEU A 453 8.75 19.86 -0.64
C LEU A 453 9.63 20.75 -1.51
N HIS A 454 10.29 21.76 -0.94
CA HIS A 454 11.29 22.59 -1.63
C HIS A 454 12.44 21.77 -2.21
N SER A 455 12.97 20.81 -1.45
CA SER A 455 14.11 20.01 -1.87
C SER A 455 13.81 19.08 -3.04
N VAL A 456 12.53 18.90 -3.38
CA VAL A 456 12.09 17.87 -4.29
C VAL A 456 11.29 18.39 -5.49
N GLN A 457 11.15 19.72 -5.66
CA GLN A 457 10.39 20.33 -6.75
C GLN A 457 10.92 19.95 -8.14
N ALA A 458 10.00 19.86 -9.11
CA ALA A 458 10.39 19.77 -10.51
C ALA A 458 11.13 21.05 -10.91
N LYS A 459 12.16 20.91 -11.74
CA LYS A 459 12.83 22.07 -12.32
C LYS A 459 11.85 22.80 -13.23
N ALA A 460 11.78 24.12 -13.06
CA ALA A 460 10.97 25.02 -13.89
C ALA A 460 11.47 25.05 -15.33
#